data_AF-A0A2V8XTF4-F1
#
_entry.id   AF-A0A2V8XTF4-F1
#
_cell.length_a   1.000
_cell.length_b   1.000
_cell.length_c   1.000
_cell.angle_alpha   90.00
_cell.angle_beta   90.00
_cell.angle_gamma   90.00
#
_symmetry.space_group_name_H-M   'P 1'
#
loop_
_entity.id
_entity.type
_entity.pdbx_description
1 polymer ?
#
loop_
_entity_poly.entity_id
_entity_poly.type
_entity_poly.pdbx_seq_one_letter_code
_entity_poly.pdbx_strand_id
1 'polypeptide(L)'
;MEVFMRGNLFSFLFAALCLFFPANPAVAQNTDIKFIADTLVIQADGTYEADPDLATLTFDISAQDKELKQTYDRASQSMQRIISLAEKNGLTKEDLSSGVLTVRPYYDSDKRKRAKYYIVQGQVTMKIRDFSKLGPILEGSIQDGITDFRSLTYSLSDEEAAKKKAVAEAMRRAVGRANAALEQKGQKVGALRFANLDVKQLAGVSRMDVYQMAQFRTAVTQTVEVSAGGAGYAQKTPPPPPPLPQPEKITVSATVQCAFQIQ
;
A
#
# COMPACT_ATOMS: atom_id res chain seq x y z
N MET A 1 -56.18 -12.07 -83.48
CA MET A 1 -56.24 -11.13 -84.62
C MET A 1 -56.33 -9.73 -84.02
N GLU A 2 -55.71 -8.74 -84.66
CA GLU A 2 -55.60 -7.32 -84.27
C GLU A 2 -56.98 -6.65 -83.95
N VAL A 3 -57.15 -5.47 -83.34
CA VAL A 3 -56.49 -4.13 -83.44
C VAL A 3 -56.80 -3.37 -82.12
N PHE A 4 -55.86 -2.79 -81.36
CA PHE A 4 -55.37 -1.39 -81.34
C PHE A 4 -56.39 -0.26 -80.99
N MET A 5 -55.86 0.76 -80.27
CA MET A 5 -56.26 2.19 -80.25
C MET A 5 -57.37 2.75 -79.31
N ARG A 6 -56.95 3.40 -78.20
CA ARG A 6 -57.15 4.85 -77.91
C ARG A 6 -56.31 5.25 -76.69
N GLY A 7 -55.88 6.52 -76.57
CA GLY A 7 -54.80 6.89 -75.63
C GLY A 7 -54.89 8.23 -74.89
N ASN A 8 -54.08 8.28 -73.82
CA ASN A 8 -53.27 9.36 -73.24
C ASN A 8 -53.80 10.75 -72.80
N LEU A 9 -53.47 11.02 -71.50
CA LEU A 9 -52.90 12.23 -70.87
C LEU A 9 -53.71 13.53 -70.67
N PHE A 10 -53.88 13.91 -69.39
CA PHE A 10 -53.53 15.17 -68.68
C PHE A 10 -54.09 15.05 -67.22
N SER A 11 -53.55 15.61 -66.12
CA SER A 11 -52.26 16.28 -65.82
C SER A 11 -51.96 16.20 -64.29
N PHE A 12 -50.99 16.97 -63.76
CA PHE A 12 -50.56 17.01 -62.34
C PHE A 12 -51.50 17.81 -61.39
N LEU A 13 -51.61 17.42 -60.10
CA LEU A 13 -51.40 18.34 -58.95
C LEU A 13 -51.19 17.65 -57.56
N PHE A 14 -50.22 18.20 -56.82
CA PHE A 14 -50.00 18.26 -55.35
C PHE A 14 -50.85 17.46 -54.33
N ALA A 15 -50.16 16.79 -53.39
CA ALA A 15 -50.19 17.11 -51.94
C ALA A 15 -49.05 16.39 -51.18
N ALA A 16 -48.20 17.13 -50.45
CA ALA A 16 -47.11 16.57 -49.63
C ALA A 16 -47.42 16.72 -48.13
N LEU A 17 -47.21 15.66 -47.35
CA LEU A 17 -47.48 15.63 -45.90
C LEU A 17 -46.17 15.53 -45.12
N CYS A 18 -45.66 16.67 -44.63
CA CYS A 18 -44.44 16.72 -43.82
C CYS A 18 -44.73 16.43 -42.35
N LEU A 19 -44.11 15.37 -41.80
CA LEU A 19 -44.13 15.07 -40.37
C LEU A 19 -43.24 16.05 -39.59
N PHE A 20 -43.86 16.92 -38.79
CA PHE A 20 -43.14 17.75 -37.82
C PHE A 20 -42.82 16.95 -36.56
N PHE A 21 -41.56 16.55 -36.39
CA PHE A 21 -41.02 16.13 -35.10
C PHE A 21 -40.53 17.38 -34.33
N PRO A 22 -41.07 17.72 -33.15
CA PRO A 22 -40.50 18.78 -32.33
C PRO A 22 -39.17 18.30 -31.74
N ALA A 23 -38.07 18.89 -32.20
CA ALA A 23 -36.77 18.69 -31.58
C ALA A 23 -36.75 19.39 -30.21
N ASN A 24 -36.88 18.62 -29.14
CA ASN A 24 -36.58 19.13 -27.79
C ASN A 24 -35.10 19.53 -27.74
N PRO A 25 -34.75 20.80 -27.46
CA PRO A 25 -33.37 21.15 -27.17
C PRO A 25 -33.01 20.45 -25.86
N ALA A 26 -32.08 19.49 -25.93
CA ALA A 26 -31.45 18.96 -24.74
C ALA A 26 -30.69 20.11 -24.06
N VAL A 27 -31.26 20.65 -22.99
CA VAL A 27 -30.56 21.62 -22.14
C VAL A 27 -29.36 20.89 -21.57
N ALA A 28 -28.18 21.16 -22.13
CA ALA A 28 -26.92 20.71 -21.56
C ALA A 28 -26.89 21.21 -20.12
N GLN A 29 -26.82 20.29 -19.17
CA GLN A 29 -26.60 20.62 -17.76
C GLN A 29 -25.16 21.14 -17.64
N ASN A 30 -24.97 22.44 -17.92
CA ASN A 30 -23.79 23.15 -17.47
C ASN A 30 -23.78 23.01 -15.95
N THR A 31 -22.85 22.21 -15.46
CA THR A 31 -22.48 22.19 -14.05
C THR A 31 -21.75 23.49 -13.79
N ASP A 32 -22.51 24.58 -13.63
CA ASP A 32 -21.98 25.88 -13.23
C ASP A 32 -21.29 25.70 -11.87
N ILE A 33 -19.97 25.65 -11.91
CA ILE A 33 -19.15 25.80 -10.72
C ILE A 33 -19.47 27.19 -10.19
N LYS A 34 -20.31 27.26 -9.15
CA LYS A 34 -20.61 28.51 -8.45
C LYS A 34 -19.33 29.03 -7.82
N PHE A 35 -18.59 29.82 -8.58
CA PHE A 35 -17.55 30.69 -8.04
C PHE A 35 -18.20 31.61 -7.03
N ILE A 36 -17.94 31.35 -5.75
CA ILE A 36 -18.31 32.27 -4.68
C ILE A 36 -17.50 33.53 -4.94
N ALA A 37 -18.18 34.67 -5.13
CA ALA A 37 -17.52 35.96 -5.27
C ALA A 37 -16.58 36.22 -4.08
N ASP A 38 -15.55 37.03 -4.29
CA ASP A 38 -14.58 37.41 -3.26
C ASP A 38 -13.92 36.19 -2.57
N THR A 39 -13.52 35.18 -3.35
CA THR A 39 -12.84 33.97 -2.86
C THR A 39 -11.52 33.73 -3.61
N LEU A 40 -10.44 33.56 -2.85
CA LEU A 40 -9.11 33.19 -3.33
C LEU A 40 -8.87 31.69 -3.12
N VAL A 41 -8.64 30.94 -4.20
CA VAL A 41 -8.28 29.52 -4.15
C VAL A 41 -6.76 29.39 -4.17
N ILE A 42 -6.20 28.68 -3.17
CA ILE A 42 -4.77 28.39 -3.03
C ILE A 42 -4.58 26.88 -2.92
N GLN A 43 -3.64 26.33 -3.68
CA GLN A 43 -3.04 25.02 -3.39
C GLN A 43 -1.69 25.21 -2.71
N ALA A 44 -1.40 24.37 -1.71
CA ALA A 44 -0.08 24.27 -1.10
C ALA A 44 0.24 22.84 -0.69
N ASP A 45 1.51 22.48 -0.81
CA ASP A 45 2.06 21.18 -0.42
C ASP A 45 2.92 21.37 0.82
N GLY A 46 2.77 20.48 1.78
CA GLY A 46 3.57 20.44 3.01
C GLY A 46 4.11 19.06 3.28
N THR A 47 5.27 19.01 3.93
CA THR A 47 6.00 17.78 4.20
C THR A 47 6.36 17.66 5.67
N TYR A 48 6.46 16.42 6.15
CA TYR A 48 7.03 16.09 7.45
C TYR A 48 8.00 14.92 7.29
N GLU A 49 9.24 15.12 7.73
CA GLU A 49 10.29 14.11 7.74
C GLU A 49 10.56 13.64 9.16
N ALA A 50 10.70 12.33 9.33
CA ALA A 50 11.11 11.70 10.59
C ALA A 50 11.95 10.46 10.34
N ASP A 51 12.87 10.18 11.25
CA ASP A 51 13.50 8.86 11.34
C ASP A 51 12.45 7.86 11.84
N PRO A 52 12.38 6.63 11.30
CA PRO A 52 11.41 5.64 11.75
C PRO A 52 11.71 5.14 13.16
N ASP A 53 10.64 4.93 13.93
CA ASP A 53 10.63 4.47 15.32
C ASP A 53 9.96 3.08 15.47
N LEU A 54 9.51 2.48 14.36
CA LEU A 54 8.90 1.16 14.32
C LEU A 54 9.49 0.30 13.20
N ALA A 55 9.92 -0.90 13.55
CA ALA A 55 10.27 -1.97 12.63
C ALA A 55 9.21 -3.07 12.74
N THR A 56 8.72 -3.54 11.60
CA THR A 56 7.70 -4.58 11.51
C THR A 56 8.25 -5.78 10.76
N LEU A 57 8.44 -6.92 11.44
CA LEU A 57 8.72 -8.19 10.78
C LEU A 57 7.42 -8.91 10.49
N THR A 58 7.30 -9.45 9.28
CA THR A 58 6.19 -10.30 8.86
C THR A 58 6.71 -11.70 8.54
N PHE A 59 6.02 -12.70 9.04
CA PHE A 59 6.24 -14.11 8.76
C PHE A 59 4.97 -14.71 8.14
N ASP A 60 5.06 -15.19 6.90
CA ASP A 60 3.97 -15.82 6.16
C ASP A 60 4.12 -17.35 6.29
N ILE A 61 3.34 -17.94 7.19
CA ILE A 61 3.38 -19.37 7.49
C ILE A 61 2.63 -20.12 6.40
N SER A 62 3.26 -21.17 5.85
CA SER A 62 2.63 -22.04 4.85
C SER A 62 3.08 -23.49 5.01
N ALA A 63 2.12 -24.39 5.21
CA ALA A 63 2.34 -25.84 5.17
C ALA A 63 1.44 -26.48 4.12
N GLN A 64 1.95 -27.50 3.42
CA GLN A 64 1.20 -28.27 2.43
C GLN A 64 1.45 -29.78 2.62
N ASP A 65 0.38 -30.57 2.74
CA ASP A 65 0.43 -32.04 2.82
C ASP A 65 -0.81 -32.71 2.22
N LYS A 66 -0.75 -34.03 2.01
CA LYS A 66 -1.93 -34.85 1.69
C LYS A 66 -2.85 -35.01 2.90
N GLU A 67 -2.28 -35.04 4.11
CA GLU A 67 -3.03 -35.21 5.36
C GLU A 67 -3.29 -33.87 6.06
N LEU A 68 -4.57 -33.57 6.31
CA LEU A 68 -4.99 -32.31 6.93
C LEU A 68 -4.35 -32.11 8.31
N LYS A 69 -4.40 -33.14 9.18
CA LYS A 69 -3.87 -33.03 10.54
C LYS A 69 -2.37 -32.70 10.53
N GLN A 70 -1.59 -33.43 9.74
CA GLN A 70 -0.15 -33.20 9.58
C GLN A 70 0.16 -31.81 9.00
N THR A 71 -0.66 -31.32 8.07
CA THR A 71 -0.52 -29.95 7.53
C THR A 71 -0.75 -28.90 8.61
N TYR A 72 -1.81 -29.06 9.40
CA TYR A 72 -2.19 -28.12 10.47
C TYR A 72 -1.20 -28.15 11.65
N ASP A 73 -0.76 -29.34 12.06
CA ASP A 73 0.24 -29.52 13.11
C ASP A 73 1.56 -28.81 12.72
N ARG A 74 2.03 -28.97 11.47
CA ARG A 74 3.24 -28.29 10.97
C ARG A 74 3.10 -26.77 10.93
N ALA A 75 1.98 -26.24 10.43
CA ALA A 75 1.73 -24.79 10.45
C ALA A 75 1.69 -24.24 11.89
N SER A 76 1.06 -24.96 12.82
CA SER A 76 1.00 -24.60 14.24
C SER A 76 2.38 -24.62 14.91
N GLN A 77 3.23 -25.60 14.57
CA GLN A 77 4.61 -25.66 15.05
C GLN A 77 5.49 -24.52 14.51
N SER A 78 5.33 -24.12 13.24
CA SER A 78 5.98 -22.90 12.73
C SER A 78 5.50 -21.66 13.47
N MET A 79 4.18 -21.50 13.65
CA MET A 79 3.61 -20.37 14.40
C MET A 79 4.16 -20.28 15.83
N GLN A 80 4.22 -21.41 16.54
CA GLN A 80 4.73 -21.45 17.91
C GLN A 80 6.23 -21.14 17.98
N ARG A 81 7.05 -21.61 17.03
CA ARG A 81 8.48 -21.24 16.97
C ARG A 81 8.67 -19.74 16.78
N ILE A 82 7.88 -19.12 15.90
CA ILE A 82 7.93 -17.67 15.64
C ILE A 82 7.51 -16.87 16.89
N ILE A 83 6.45 -17.30 17.59
CA ILE A 83 6.02 -16.66 18.85
C ILE A 83 7.10 -16.82 19.93
N SER A 84 7.65 -18.02 20.11
CA SER A 84 8.70 -18.27 21.09
C SER A 84 10.00 -17.53 20.78
N LEU A 85 10.36 -17.31 19.51
CA LEU A 85 11.48 -16.44 19.12
C LEU A 85 11.26 -15.00 19.62
N ALA A 86 10.06 -14.46 19.48
CA ALA A 86 9.73 -13.12 19.96
C ALA A 86 9.80 -13.04 21.50
N GLU A 87 9.20 -14.00 22.20
CA GLU A 87 9.20 -14.07 23.67
C GLU A 87 10.63 -14.18 24.23
N LYS A 88 11.49 -15.02 23.62
CA LYS A 88 12.94 -15.11 23.96
C LYS A 88 13.67 -13.77 23.85
N ASN A 89 13.26 -12.90 22.92
CA ASN A 89 13.84 -11.57 22.71
C ASN A 89 13.12 -10.45 23.49
N GLY A 90 12.22 -10.82 24.42
CA GLY A 90 11.50 -9.88 25.27
C GLY A 90 10.56 -8.97 24.50
N LEU A 91 9.87 -9.50 23.49
CA LEU A 91 8.67 -8.88 22.92
C LEU A 91 7.45 -9.31 23.74
N THR A 92 6.48 -8.42 23.89
CA THR A 92 5.24 -8.69 24.61
C THR A 92 4.14 -9.19 23.67
N LYS A 93 2.99 -9.60 24.23
CA LYS A 93 1.80 -9.92 23.44
C LYS A 93 1.22 -8.71 22.69
N GLU A 94 1.52 -7.48 23.12
CA GLU A 94 1.07 -6.25 22.43
C GLU A 94 1.93 -5.94 21.20
N ASP A 95 3.17 -6.43 21.19
CA ASP A 95 4.10 -6.34 20.07
C ASP A 95 3.86 -7.44 19.02
N LEU A 96 2.99 -8.42 19.31
CA LEU A 96 2.72 -9.58 18.48
C LEU A 96 1.29 -9.59 17.96
N SER A 97 1.15 -9.76 16.64
CA SER A 97 -0.12 -9.98 15.97
C SER A 97 -0.07 -11.29 15.20
N SER A 98 -0.78 -12.31 15.67
CA SER A 98 -0.93 -13.61 15.01
C SER A 98 -2.35 -13.76 14.47
N GLY A 99 -2.49 -13.97 13.15
CA GLY A 99 -3.77 -14.31 12.54
C GLY A 99 -4.21 -15.74 12.82
N VAL A 100 -5.45 -16.09 12.46
CA VAL A 100 -5.93 -17.48 12.53
C VAL A 100 -5.36 -18.33 11.39
N LEU A 101 -4.99 -19.57 11.68
CA LEU A 101 -4.58 -20.54 10.65
C LEU A 101 -5.77 -20.89 9.75
N THR A 102 -5.63 -20.62 8.45
CA THR A 102 -6.66 -20.84 7.43
C THR A 102 -6.34 -22.10 6.61
N VAL A 103 -7.28 -23.03 6.54
CA VAL A 103 -7.15 -24.28 5.77
C VAL A 103 -7.79 -24.14 4.39
N ARG A 104 -7.06 -24.55 3.34
CA ARG A 104 -7.53 -24.59 1.95
C ARG A 104 -7.34 -26.01 1.37
N PRO A 105 -8.41 -26.79 1.17
CA PRO A 105 -8.32 -28.06 0.44
C PRO A 105 -8.21 -27.81 -1.07
N TYR A 106 -7.30 -28.54 -1.72
CA TYR A 106 -7.18 -28.57 -3.18
C TYR A 106 -7.71 -29.89 -3.71
N TYR A 107 -8.53 -29.83 -4.75
CA TYR A 107 -9.14 -30.99 -5.39
C TYR A 107 -8.56 -31.20 -6.79
N ASP A 108 -8.60 -32.43 -7.29
CA ASP A 108 -8.33 -32.71 -8.70
C ASP A 108 -9.59 -32.45 -9.55
N SER A 109 -9.42 -32.03 -10.80
CA SER A 109 -10.53 -31.57 -11.66
C SER A 109 -11.53 -32.67 -11.99
N ASP A 110 -11.06 -33.93 -12.07
CA ASP A 110 -11.83 -35.02 -12.67
C ASP A 110 -12.72 -35.80 -11.67
N LYS A 111 -12.42 -35.80 -10.35
CA LYS A 111 -13.20 -36.58 -9.35
C LYS A 111 -13.37 -35.89 -7.99
N ARG A 112 -14.56 -35.32 -7.76
CA ARG A 112 -15.01 -34.91 -6.42
C ARG A 112 -15.31 -36.13 -5.54
N LYS A 113 -14.44 -36.44 -4.57
CA LYS A 113 -14.81 -36.97 -3.22
C LYS A 113 -13.74 -36.71 -2.14
N ARG A 114 -12.46 -36.57 -2.48
CA ARG A 114 -11.36 -36.31 -1.51
C ARG A 114 -10.44 -35.20 -2.01
N ALA A 115 -9.88 -34.41 -1.10
CA ALA A 115 -8.82 -33.46 -1.44
C ALA A 115 -7.55 -34.22 -1.89
N LYS A 116 -6.82 -33.63 -2.83
CA LYS A 116 -5.51 -34.08 -3.33
C LYS A 116 -4.40 -33.71 -2.34
N TYR A 117 -4.51 -32.52 -1.76
CA TYR A 117 -3.71 -31.99 -0.67
C TYR A 117 -4.45 -30.85 0.02
N TYR A 118 -3.94 -30.44 1.18
CA TYR A 118 -4.37 -29.28 1.95
C TYR A 118 -3.20 -28.29 1.99
N ILE A 119 -3.51 -27.00 1.94
CA ILE A 119 -2.59 -25.93 2.34
C ILE A 119 -3.15 -25.32 3.62
N VAL A 120 -2.31 -25.13 4.64
CA VAL A 120 -2.63 -24.34 5.83
C VAL A 120 -1.74 -23.10 5.84
N GLN A 121 -2.36 -21.93 5.91
CA GLN A 121 -1.70 -20.63 5.82
C GLN A 121 -1.96 -19.81 7.09
N GLY A 122 -1.00 -19.00 7.48
CA GLY A 122 -1.13 -18.05 8.60
C GLY A 122 -0.16 -16.89 8.46
N GLN A 123 -0.29 -15.89 9.33
CA GLN A 123 0.66 -14.78 9.39
C GLN A 123 0.92 -14.41 10.84
N VAL A 124 2.20 -14.16 11.16
CA VAL A 124 2.63 -13.57 12.41
C VAL A 124 3.41 -12.31 12.10
N THR A 125 3.07 -11.23 12.79
CA THR A 125 3.71 -9.92 12.67
C THR A 125 4.29 -9.52 14.03
N MET A 126 5.56 -9.12 14.03
CA MET A 126 6.27 -8.59 15.20
C MET A 126 6.52 -7.09 15.02
N LYS A 127 6.13 -6.30 16.01
CA LYS A 127 6.41 -4.87 16.11
C LYS A 127 7.60 -4.64 17.04
N ILE A 128 8.62 -3.93 16.57
CA ILE A 128 9.87 -3.71 17.29
C ILE A 128 10.18 -2.22 17.28
N ARG A 129 10.18 -1.61 18.46
CA ARG A 129 10.57 -0.19 18.65
C ARG A 129 12.06 -0.05 19.01
N ASP A 130 12.61 -1.08 19.65
CA ASP A 130 14.05 -1.17 19.97
C ASP A 130 14.78 -1.92 18.84
N PHE A 131 15.36 -1.16 17.92
CA PHE A 131 16.03 -1.73 16.74
C PHE A 131 17.29 -2.54 17.08
N SER A 132 17.84 -2.43 18.30
CA SER A 132 18.96 -3.28 18.72
C SER A 132 18.60 -4.77 18.75
N LYS A 133 17.31 -5.08 18.95
CA LYS A 133 16.77 -6.45 18.94
C LYS A 133 16.67 -7.07 17.54
N LEU A 134 16.77 -6.28 16.47
CA LEU A 134 16.59 -6.79 15.09
C LEU A 134 17.65 -7.82 14.72
N GLY A 135 18.93 -7.56 15.03
CA GLY A 135 20.02 -8.50 14.78
C GLY A 135 19.79 -9.86 15.47
N PRO A 136 19.67 -9.90 16.80
CA PRO A 136 19.38 -11.12 17.56
C PRO A 136 18.12 -11.88 17.11
N ILE A 137 17.04 -11.18 16.74
CA ILE A 137 15.82 -11.83 16.24
C ILE A 137 16.03 -12.46 14.86
N LEU A 138 16.70 -11.75 13.94
CA LEU A 138 16.97 -12.26 12.60
C LEU A 138 17.96 -13.44 12.63
N GLU A 139 19.00 -13.36 13.46
CA GLU A 139 19.94 -14.47 13.69
C GLU A 139 19.25 -15.67 14.36
N GLY A 140 18.50 -15.43 15.44
CA GLY A 140 17.71 -16.46 16.13
C GLY A 140 16.68 -17.13 15.21
N SER A 141 16.13 -16.41 14.23
CA SER A 141 15.24 -17.01 13.22
C SER A 141 15.95 -18.00 12.30
N ILE A 142 17.24 -17.79 12.01
CA ILE A 142 18.07 -18.72 11.24
C ILE A 142 18.41 -19.94 12.10
N GLN A 143 18.81 -19.72 13.36
CA GLN A 143 19.18 -20.77 14.32
C GLN A 143 17.99 -21.69 14.68
N ASP A 144 16.80 -21.14 14.95
CA ASP A 144 15.56 -21.89 15.23
C ASP A 144 14.93 -22.53 13.96
N GLY A 145 15.60 -22.43 12.80
CA GLY A 145 15.16 -23.04 11.54
C GLY A 145 13.84 -22.48 11.00
N ILE A 146 13.58 -21.19 11.21
CA ILE A 146 12.37 -20.51 10.71
C ILE A 146 12.60 -20.15 9.24
N THR A 147 11.69 -20.60 8.38
CA THR A 147 11.73 -20.37 6.93
C THR A 147 10.65 -19.40 6.45
N ASP A 148 9.72 -19.06 7.34
CA ASP A 148 8.48 -18.33 7.05
C ASP A 148 8.69 -16.80 6.91
N PHE A 149 9.92 -16.29 6.97
CA PHE A 149 10.19 -14.84 6.88
C PHE A 149 9.72 -14.25 5.55
N ARG A 150 8.93 -13.17 5.63
CA ARG A 150 8.38 -12.47 4.47
C ARG A 150 9.03 -11.12 4.21
N SER A 151 9.20 -10.33 5.26
CA SER A 151 9.79 -8.98 5.19
C SER A 151 10.08 -8.39 6.57
N LEU A 152 11.05 -7.47 6.60
CA LEU A 152 11.20 -6.46 7.65
C LEU A 152 10.91 -5.10 6.99
N THR A 153 10.04 -4.29 7.60
CA THR A 153 9.60 -3.00 7.07
C THR A 153 9.74 -1.93 8.15
N TYR A 154 10.40 -0.81 7.85
CA TYR A 154 10.49 0.34 8.76
C TYR A 154 9.34 1.32 8.51
N SER A 155 8.72 1.81 9.58
CA SER A 155 7.55 2.71 9.54
C SER A 155 7.57 3.67 10.72
N LEU A 156 6.58 4.56 10.78
CA LEU A 156 6.29 5.37 11.96
C LEU A 156 5.26 4.65 12.85
N SER A 157 5.40 4.75 14.17
CA SER A 157 4.50 4.16 15.16
C SER A 157 3.16 4.91 15.25
N ASP A 158 3.19 6.23 15.04
CA ASP A 158 2.03 7.12 14.90
C ASP A 158 2.06 7.83 13.54
N GLU A 159 1.63 7.12 12.51
CA GLU A 159 1.45 7.68 11.17
C GLU A 159 0.46 8.85 11.15
N GLU A 160 -0.54 8.86 12.03
CA GLU A 160 -1.58 9.88 12.05
C GLU A 160 -1.06 11.21 12.60
N ALA A 161 -0.19 11.19 13.61
CA ALA A 161 0.54 12.38 14.04
C ALA A 161 1.46 12.90 12.92
N ALA A 162 2.11 12.02 12.16
CA ALA A 162 2.96 12.41 11.03
C ALA A 162 2.15 13.06 9.90
N LYS A 163 0.99 12.49 9.54
CA LYS A 163 0.02 13.06 8.58
C LYS A 163 -0.51 14.41 9.05
N LYS A 164 -0.88 14.55 10.32
CA LYS A 164 -1.31 15.84 10.92
C LYS A 164 -0.23 16.91 10.83
N LYS A 165 1.05 16.57 11.06
CA LYS A 165 2.18 17.50 10.91
C LYS A 165 2.34 17.97 9.46
N ALA A 166 2.31 17.06 8.48
CA ALA A 166 2.40 17.42 7.07
C ALA A 166 1.22 18.32 6.62
N VAL A 167 -0.01 18.02 7.06
CA VAL A 167 -1.21 18.85 6.80
C VAL A 167 -1.07 20.23 7.44
N ALA A 168 -0.58 20.33 8.68
CA ALA A 168 -0.35 21.62 9.34
C ALA A 168 0.70 22.47 8.60
N GLU A 169 1.76 21.84 8.09
CA GLU A 169 2.81 22.47 7.28
C GLU A 169 2.24 23.00 5.95
N ALA A 170 1.40 22.20 5.29
CA ALA A 170 0.70 22.57 4.06
C ALA A 170 -0.29 23.73 4.27
N MET A 171 -1.10 23.68 5.32
CA MET A 171 -2.05 24.75 5.68
C MET A 171 -1.32 26.06 6.01
N ARG A 172 -0.22 26.01 6.76
CA ARG A 172 0.64 27.17 7.05
C ARG A 172 1.17 27.80 5.75
N ARG A 173 1.61 26.99 4.79
CA ARG A 173 2.03 27.45 3.46
C ARG A 173 0.87 28.03 2.64
N ALA A 174 -0.34 27.43 2.71
CA ALA A 174 -1.53 27.95 2.03
C ALA A 174 -1.91 29.35 2.52
N VAL A 175 -1.94 29.57 3.83
CA VAL A 175 -2.20 30.90 4.43
C VAL A 175 -1.10 31.90 4.08
N GLY A 176 0.18 31.49 4.11
CA GLY A 176 1.29 32.35 3.68
C GLY A 176 1.19 32.79 2.21
N ARG A 177 0.88 31.85 1.30
CA ARG A 177 0.62 32.14 -0.12
C ARG A 177 -0.60 33.04 -0.32
N ALA A 178 -1.67 32.83 0.45
CA ALA A 178 -2.88 33.65 0.40
C ALA A 178 -2.59 35.11 0.81
N ASN A 179 -1.83 35.32 1.89
CA ASN A 179 -1.44 36.66 2.34
C ASN A 179 -0.59 37.38 1.28
N ALA A 180 0.46 36.73 0.76
CA ALA A 180 1.34 37.32 -0.26
C ALA A 180 0.60 37.67 -1.57
N ALA A 181 -0.43 36.90 -1.94
CA ALA A 181 -1.23 37.17 -3.13
C ALA A 181 -2.19 38.36 -2.99
N LEU A 182 -2.67 38.64 -1.76
CA LEU A 182 -3.63 39.73 -1.48
C LEU A 182 -2.95 41.04 -1.07
N GLU A 183 -1.76 40.97 -0.45
CA GLU A 183 -0.96 42.14 -0.07
C GLU A 183 -0.68 43.08 -1.25
N GLN A 184 -0.40 42.53 -2.43
CA GLN A 184 -0.20 43.28 -3.69
C GLN A 184 -1.42 44.09 -4.15
N LYS A 185 -2.60 43.83 -3.59
CA LYS A 185 -3.86 44.54 -3.86
C LYS A 185 -4.40 45.31 -2.66
N GLY A 186 -3.67 45.35 -1.54
CA GLY A 186 -4.13 45.92 -0.28
C GLY A 186 -5.28 45.14 0.39
N GLN A 187 -5.52 43.90 -0.06
CA GLN A 187 -6.59 43.03 0.44
C GLN A 187 -6.06 42.09 1.54
N LYS A 188 -6.98 41.50 2.32
CA LYS A 188 -6.66 40.61 3.46
C LYS A 188 -7.30 39.23 3.29
N VAL A 189 -6.63 38.23 3.86
CA VAL A 189 -7.17 36.86 3.94
C VAL A 189 -8.26 36.81 5.01
N GLY A 190 -9.49 36.55 4.58
CA GLY A 190 -10.65 36.31 5.42
C GLY A 190 -10.84 34.84 5.80
N ALA A 191 -12.06 34.49 6.20
CA ALA A 191 -12.38 33.15 6.67
C ALA A 191 -12.15 32.05 5.61
N LEU A 192 -11.66 30.89 6.06
CA LEU A 192 -11.61 29.68 5.24
C LEU A 192 -13.05 29.24 4.90
N ARG A 193 -13.38 29.18 3.61
CA ARG A 193 -14.71 28.81 3.10
C ARG A 193 -14.79 27.37 2.63
N PHE A 194 -13.68 26.82 2.16
CA PHE A 194 -13.55 25.43 1.72
C PHE A 194 -12.12 24.94 1.92
N ALA A 195 -11.95 23.67 2.26
CA ALA A 195 -10.66 22.99 2.21
C ALA A 195 -10.86 21.54 1.74
N ASN A 196 -10.08 21.13 0.75
CA ASN A 196 -9.86 19.74 0.38
C ASN A 196 -8.44 19.34 0.79
N LEU A 197 -8.28 18.13 1.33
CA LEU A 197 -7.02 17.61 1.85
C LEU A 197 -6.71 16.28 1.14
N ASP A 198 -5.63 16.23 0.37
CA ASP A 198 -5.06 15.00 -0.19
C ASP A 198 -3.77 14.67 0.56
N VAL A 199 -3.76 13.53 1.27
CA VAL A 199 -2.60 13.11 2.07
C VAL A 199 -1.98 11.90 1.39
N LYS A 200 -0.79 12.10 0.79
CA LYS A 200 -0.07 11.06 0.07
C LYS A 200 0.76 10.23 1.03
N GLN A 201 0.78 8.93 0.75
CA GLN A 201 1.34 7.92 1.65
C GLN A 201 2.86 8.06 1.79
N LEU A 202 3.36 7.57 2.94
CA LEU A 202 4.75 7.60 3.38
C LEU A 202 5.72 7.16 2.27
N ALA A 203 6.57 8.08 1.81
CA ALA A 203 7.74 7.76 1.00
C ALA A 203 8.94 7.45 1.92
N GLY A 204 9.89 6.62 1.46
CA GLY A 204 11.06 6.22 2.26
C GLY A 204 10.87 5.00 3.16
N VAL A 205 9.85 4.16 2.90
CA VAL A 205 9.65 2.89 3.62
C VAL A 205 10.76 1.89 3.24
N SER A 206 11.83 1.86 4.02
CA SER A 206 12.90 0.86 3.88
C SER A 206 12.34 -0.54 4.16
N ARG A 207 12.59 -1.48 3.25
CA ARG A 207 12.13 -2.86 3.35
C ARG A 207 13.27 -3.83 3.07
N MET A 208 13.41 -4.82 3.95
CA MET A 208 14.10 -6.07 3.68
C MET A 208 13.08 -7.08 3.14
N ASP A 209 13.36 -7.71 2.01
CA ASP A 209 12.53 -8.77 1.44
C ASP A 209 13.17 -10.17 1.58
N VAL A 210 12.51 -11.18 0.98
CA VAL A 210 12.96 -12.58 1.01
C VAL A 210 14.31 -12.77 0.32
N TYR A 211 14.63 -11.98 -0.71
CA TYR A 211 15.88 -12.07 -1.44
C TYR A 211 17.05 -11.51 -0.61
N GLN A 212 16.84 -10.35 0.00
CA GLN A 212 17.81 -9.75 0.94
C GLN A 212 17.99 -10.64 2.19
N MET A 213 16.94 -11.29 2.68
CA MET A 213 17.05 -12.28 3.76
C MET A 213 17.83 -13.54 3.35
N ALA A 214 17.71 -14.00 2.11
CA ALA A 214 18.51 -15.13 1.61
C ALA A 214 20.02 -14.77 1.57
N GLN A 215 20.37 -13.54 1.19
CA GLN A 215 21.75 -13.04 1.24
C GLN A 215 22.26 -12.94 2.70
N PHE A 216 21.47 -12.35 3.59
CA PHE A 216 21.80 -12.25 5.02
C PHE A 216 22.04 -13.63 5.64
N ARG A 217 21.11 -14.58 5.41
CA ARG A 217 21.23 -15.98 5.85
C ARG A 217 22.50 -16.63 5.34
N THR A 218 22.80 -16.51 4.04
CA THR A 218 24.00 -17.11 3.44
C THR A 218 25.28 -16.63 4.13
N ALA A 219 25.38 -15.33 4.40
CA ALA A 219 26.57 -14.77 5.03
C ALA A 219 26.69 -15.13 6.52
N VAL A 220 25.57 -15.16 7.28
CA VAL A 220 25.54 -15.66 8.67
C VAL A 220 25.97 -17.14 8.73
N THR A 221 25.49 -17.99 7.82
CA THR A 221 25.91 -19.40 7.78
C THR A 221 27.41 -19.53 7.48
N GLN A 222 27.93 -18.75 6.52
CA GLN A 222 29.37 -18.75 6.19
C GLN A 222 30.26 -18.30 7.36
N THR A 223 29.84 -17.33 8.17
CA THR A 223 30.63 -16.93 9.35
C THR A 223 30.64 -18.00 10.44
N VAL A 224 29.53 -18.72 10.65
CA VAL A 224 29.45 -19.82 11.62
C VAL A 224 30.29 -21.03 11.20
N GLU A 225 30.24 -21.43 9.92
CA GLU A 225 31.00 -22.57 9.40
C GLU A 225 32.52 -22.37 9.50
N VAL A 226 33.02 -21.16 9.22
CA VAL A 226 34.46 -20.85 9.33
C VAL A 226 34.92 -20.76 10.79
N SER A 227 34.04 -20.39 11.72
CA SER A 227 34.32 -20.43 13.16
C SER A 227 34.43 -21.86 13.70
N ALA A 228 33.66 -22.80 13.14
CA ALA A 228 33.68 -24.22 13.51
C ALA A 228 34.75 -25.05 12.78
N GLY A 229 35.22 -24.61 11.61
CA GLY A 229 36.13 -25.33 10.73
C GLY A 229 37.62 -25.05 10.98
N GLY A 230 38.25 -25.87 11.83
CA GLY A 230 39.70 -25.86 12.01
C GLY A 230 40.48 -26.55 10.88
N ALA A 231 41.60 -25.93 10.49
CA ALA A 231 42.70 -26.44 9.64
C ALA A 231 42.56 -26.39 8.10
N GLY A 232 43.62 -25.89 7.45
CA GLY A 232 44.12 -26.48 6.19
C GLY A 232 44.21 -25.56 4.96
N TYR A 233 43.28 -24.62 4.78
CA TYR A 233 43.23 -23.77 3.59
C TYR A 233 43.28 -22.29 3.95
N ALA A 234 43.89 -21.48 3.08
CA ALA A 234 44.05 -20.05 3.28
C ALA A 234 42.69 -19.39 3.53
N GLN A 235 42.39 -19.07 4.79
CA GLN A 235 41.14 -18.47 5.22
C GLN A 235 41.03 -17.07 4.64
N LYS A 236 40.44 -16.96 3.45
CA LYS A 236 39.74 -15.75 3.05
C LYS A 236 38.57 -15.63 4.01
N THR A 237 38.70 -14.79 5.03
CA THR A 237 37.67 -14.55 6.04
C THR A 237 36.33 -14.38 5.32
N PRO A 238 35.27 -15.12 5.72
CA PRO A 238 33.97 -14.98 5.09
C PRO A 238 33.57 -13.51 5.21
N PRO A 239 33.04 -12.90 4.14
CA PRO A 239 32.63 -11.51 4.21
C PRO A 239 31.64 -11.36 5.35
N PRO A 240 31.78 -10.33 6.21
CA PRO A 240 30.81 -10.12 7.28
C PRO A 240 29.40 -10.01 6.68
N PRO A 241 28.37 -10.51 7.38
CA PRO A 241 27.01 -10.44 6.87
C PRO A 241 26.66 -9.00 6.48
N PRO A 242 25.95 -8.82 5.34
CA PRO A 242 25.61 -7.49 4.87
C PRO A 242 24.87 -6.77 6.00
N PRO A 243 25.20 -5.49 6.28
CA PRO A 243 24.51 -4.74 7.32
C PRO A 243 23.01 -4.75 7.02
N LEU A 244 22.20 -4.87 8.07
CA LEU A 244 20.76 -4.74 7.94
C LEU A 244 20.43 -3.43 7.21
N PRO A 245 19.46 -3.42 6.28
CA PRO A 245 19.12 -2.22 5.53
C PRO A 245 18.79 -1.11 6.52
N GLN A 246 19.63 -0.07 6.54
CA GLN A 246 19.42 1.04 7.46
C GLN A 246 18.14 1.76 7.07
N PRO A 247 17.30 2.13 8.04
CA PRO A 247 16.14 2.95 7.75
C PRO A 247 16.55 4.29 7.13
N GLU A 248 16.00 4.60 5.98
CA GLU A 248 16.01 5.96 5.44
C GLU A 248 14.99 6.82 6.19
N LYS A 249 15.08 8.15 6.03
CA LYS A 249 14.06 9.05 6.56
C LYS A 249 12.74 8.82 5.86
N ILE A 250 11.69 8.78 6.65
CA ILE A 250 10.32 8.66 6.16
C ILE A 250 9.76 10.07 5.95
N THR A 251 9.27 10.33 4.72
CA THR A 251 8.65 11.59 4.34
C THR A 251 7.14 11.39 4.15
N VAL A 252 6.35 12.11 4.93
CA VAL A 252 4.90 12.26 4.73
C VAL A 252 4.62 13.55 3.99
N SER A 253 3.78 13.49 2.96
CA SER A 253 3.42 14.63 2.12
C SER A 253 1.91 14.86 2.11
N ALA A 254 1.48 16.10 2.26
CA ALA A 254 0.08 16.49 2.17
C ALA A 254 -0.08 17.68 1.21
N THR A 255 -1.03 17.58 0.29
CA THR A 255 -1.48 18.67 -0.58
C THR A 255 -2.81 19.18 -0.05
N VAL A 256 -2.92 20.49 0.16
CA VAL A 256 -4.16 21.14 0.60
C VAL A 256 -4.62 22.12 -0.49
N GLN A 257 -5.90 22.09 -0.79
CA GLN A 257 -6.56 23.06 -1.67
C GLN A 257 -7.61 23.81 -0.87
N CYS A 258 -7.33 25.08 -0.58
CA CYS A 258 -8.13 25.94 0.28
C CYS A 258 -8.78 27.05 -0.53
N ALA A 259 -10.00 27.44 -0.16
CA ALA A 259 -10.66 28.63 -0.66
C ALA A 259 -10.88 29.59 0.52
N PHE A 260 -10.21 30.74 0.50
CA PHE A 260 -10.31 31.79 1.51
C PHE A 260 -11.20 32.92 1.01
N GLN A 261 -12.04 33.49 1.86
CA GLN A 261 -12.68 34.77 1.54
C GLN A 261 -11.62 35.88 1.43
N ILE A 262 -11.85 36.85 0.55
CA ILE A 262 -11.08 38.08 0.41
C ILE A 262 -11.77 39.19 1.21
N GLN A 263 -11.00 40.03 1.91
CA GLN A 263 -11.45 41.20 2.67
C GLN A 263 -10.70 42.47 2.25
#